data_AF-A0A231V3W2-F1
#
_entry.id   AF-A0A231V3W2-F1
#
_cell.length_a   1.000
_cell.length_b   1.000
_cell.length_c   1.000
_cell.angle_alpha   90.00
_cell.angle_beta   90.00
_cell.angle_gamma   90.00
#
_symmetry.space_group_name_H-M   'P 1'
#
loop_
_entity.id
_entity.type
_entity.pdbx_description
1 polymer ?
#
loop_
_entity_poly.entity_id
_entity_poly.type
_entity_poly.pdbx_seq_one_letter_code
_entity_poly.pdbx_strand_id
1 'polypeptide(L)'
;MNENGKSEPSAADQDRTTALEERGARVAGFLPYHLRNDAIGEVHSRPNPVVETPSIIKAIAFMSDGGSGLAWSALASQCRALGASVPDRSVRHYAIDLPHGELRWERHTEFSTYLWHAPLRPESSEPLGQSPFGRSFSAPGTVISAVHLEIHSRNARSEKLIERFDPVTLSHSLVEKGQASAITDFRQDAEGFTHILVLHDGLSPARAGVLAQRLIEIEFYRTLAMLALPLAQKLSPRIARVENDLADIANRMRAGGPRDAEDLLATVTDLAADLEADATSSLYRFGAARAYNGIVEERLKSLGEVPVSGSESWTAFLERRLAPAMRTVRSVEERQANMSRKLTRASALIRSWVDIDLQRQNAGLLKSMNRRTAAQLRLQQTVEGLSIAAISYYVVGLIGYLAKGLDPLGASVDPAYVTAFSVPVVVLAIAAIVWRIRKGHRDPS
;
A
#
# COMPACT_ATOMS: atom_id res chain seq x y z
N MET A 1 -18.71 11.28 -49.54
CA MET A 1 -19.89 11.37 -48.65
C MET A 1 -19.35 11.50 -47.23
N ASN A 2 -19.30 12.75 -46.75
CA ASN A 2 -19.31 13.31 -45.39
C ASN A 2 -18.66 12.55 -44.22
N GLU A 3 -18.07 13.16 -43.20
CA GLU A 3 -17.47 14.48 -42.92
C GLU A 3 -16.92 14.37 -41.47
N ASN A 4 -15.90 15.16 -41.14
CA ASN A 4 -15.25 15.22 -39.83
C ASN A 4 -16.22 15.60 -38.69
N GLY A 5 -16.11 14.91 -37.54
CA GLY A 5 -16.76 15.27 -36.29
C GLY A 5 -15.73 15.50 -35.16
N LYS A 6 -14.90 16.54 -35.29
CA LYS A 6 -14.21 17.12 -34.12
C LYS A 6 -15.21 18.03 -33.42
N SER A 7 -15.62 17.67 -32.21
CA SER A 7 -16.44 18.53 -31.35
C SER A 7 -15.60 19.74 -30.91
N GLU A 8 -15.87 20.90 -31.50
CA GLU A 8 -15.37 22.19 -31.02
C GLU A 8 -15.90 22.48 -29.61
N PRO A 9 -15.07 23.04 -28.70
CA PRO A 9 -15.54 23.48 -27.40
C PRO A 9 -16.48 24.68 -27.58
N SER A 10 -17.61 24.68 -26.86
CA SER A 10 -18.61 25.75 -26.86
C SER A 10 -17.97 27.10 -26.51
N ALA A 11 -18.34 28.15 -27.24
CA ALA A 11 -17.90 29.54 -27.00
C ALA A 11 -18.13 30.03 -25.56
N ALA A 12 -19.05 29.42 -24.81
CA ALA A 12 -19.30 29.73 -23.40
C ALA A 12 -18.24 29.17 -22.42
N ASP A 13 -17.50 28.13 -22.81
CA ASP A 13 -16.42 27.54 -22.01
C ASP A 13 -15.07 28.24 -22.26
N GLN A 14 -14.86 28.74 -23.47
CA GLN A 14 -13.74 29.64 -23.77
C GLN A 14 -13.90 30.96 -23.02
N ASP A 15 -15.09 31.57 -22.98
CA ASP A 15 -15.31 32.82 -22.24
C ASP A 15 -15.11 32.69 -20.72
N ARG A 16 -15.45 31.53 -20.12
CA ARG A 16 -15.19 31.28 -18.68
C ARG A 16 -13.72 31.04 -18.36
N THR A 17 -12.99 30.41 -19.27
CA THR A 17 -11.54 30.17 -19.11
C THR A 17 -10.77 31.48 -19.32
N THR A 18 -11.21 32.34 -20.25
CA THR A 18 -10.59 33.64 -20.54
C THR A 18 -10.91 34.69 -19.47
N ALA A 19 -12.10 34.65 -18.85
CA ALA A 19 -12.48 35.59 -17.79
C ALA A 19 -11.84 35.30 -16.42
N LEU A 20 -11.33 34.08 -16.19
CA LEU A 20 -10.57 33.73 -14.97
C LEU A 20 -9.08 34.10 -15.08
N GLU A 21 -8.54 34.24 -16.30
CA GLU A 21 -7.15 34.67 -16.53
C GLU A 21 -6.94 36.18 -16.30
N GLU A 22 -7.98 37.00 -16.42
CA GLU A 22 -7.85 38.48 -16.36
C GLU A 22 -7.75 39.08 -14.95
N ARG A 23 -7.87 38.28 -13.89
CA ARG A 23 -7.68 38.74 -12.49
C ARG A 23 -6.50 38.07 -11.77
N GLY A 24 -5.67 37.32 -12.49
CA GLY A 24 -4.42 36.78 -11.95
C GLY A 24 -3.34 37.86 -11.85
N ALA A 25 -2.74 38.03 -10.67
CA ALA A 25 -1.63 38.95 -10.46
C ALA A 25 -0.49 38.68 -11.47
N ARG A 26 -0.31 39.57 -12.47
CA ARG A 26 0.77 39.45 -13.46
C ARG A 26 2.13 39.58 -12.76
N VAL A 27 3.10 38.75 -13.18
CA VAL A 27 4.49 38.86 -12.72
C VAL A 27 5.27 39.60 -13.79
N ALA A 28 5.64 40.85 -13.51
CA ALA A 28 6.34 41.73 -14.46
C ALA A 28 5.67 41.80 -15.86
N GLY A 29 4.34 41.76 -15.90
CA GLY A 29 3.56 41.80 -17.16
C GLY A 29 3.28 40.44 -17.81
N PHE A 30 3.93 39.36 -17.36
CA PHE A 30 3.72 37.99 -17.86
C PHE A 30 2.64 37.25 -17.06
N LEU A 31 1.95 36.32 -17.74
CA LEU A 31 1.01 35.41 -17.10
C LEU A 31 1.79 34.44 -16.20
N PRO A 32 1.56 34.41 -14.88
CA PRO A 32 2.24 33.47 -14.01
C PRO A 32 1.70 32.05 -14.22
N TYR A 33 2.53 31.04 -13.96
CA TYR A 33 2.05 29.68 -13.81
C TYR A 33 1.00 29.61 -12.69
N HIS A 34 -0.12 28.91 -12.92
CA HIS A 34 -1.29 28.92 -12.03
C HIS A 34 -1.01 28.52 -10.57
N LEU A 35 0.00 27.68 -10.31
CA LEU A 35 0.40 27.28 -8.94
C LEU A 35 1.56 28.09 -8.35
N ARG A 36 2.03 29.15 -9.03
CA ARG A 36 3.22 29.90 -8.60
C ARG A 36 3.06 30.50 -7.20
N ASN A 37 1.91 31.12 -6.93
CA ASN A 37 1.67 31.79 -5.65
C ASN A 37 1.53 30.78 -4.51
N ASP A 38 0.90 29.63 -4.77
CA ASP A 38 0.81 28.54 -3.80
C ASP A 38 2.19 27.97 -3.48
N ALA A 39 3.02 27.74 -4.51
CA ALA A 39 4.37 27.22 -4.33
C ALA A 39 5.28 28.20 -3.57
N ILE A 40 5.23 29.50 -3.91
CA ILE A 40 6.00 30.53 -3.20
C ILE A 40 5.47 30.73 -1.78
N GLY A 41 4.15 30.78 -1.64
CA GLY A 41 3.47 30.91 -0.36
C GLY A 41 3.86 29.79 0.60
N GLU A 42 3.90 28.54 0.13
CA GLU A 42 4.30 27.38 0.95
C GLU A 42 5.73 27.56 1.49
N VAL A 43 6.69 28.03 0.68
CA VAL A 43 8.09 28.26 1.13
C VAL A 43 8.18 29.32 2.23
N HIS A 44 7.31 30.33 2.19
CA HIS A 44 7.31 31.44 3.15
C HIS A 44 6.29 31.28 4.29
N SER A 45 5.51 30.20 4.30
CA SER A 45 4.39 30.00 5.22
C SER A 45 4.81 29.76 6.68
N ARG A 46 6.09 29.50 6.95
CA ARG A 46 6.59 29.12 8.28
C ARG A 46 7.74 30.00 8.77
N PRO A 47 7.49 31.29 9.07
CA PRO A 47 8.52 32.13 9.69
C PRO A 47 8.83 31.63 11.11
N ASN A 48 10.10 31.40 11.40
CA ASN A 48 10.55 31.03 12.74
C ASN A 48 10.12 32.09 13.77
N PRO A 49 9.73 31.67 14.99
CA PRO A 49 9.41 32.62 16.05
C PRO A 49 10.62 33.51 16.35
N VAL A 50 10.35 34.76 16.70
CA VAL A 50 11.35 35.63 17.31
C VAL A 50 11.17 35.47 18.81
N VAL A 51 12.18 34.96 19.49
CA VAL A 51 12.08 34.59 20.91
C VAL A 51 13.07 35.44 21.70
N GLU A 52 12.54 36.42 22.45
CA GLU A 52 13.34 37.18 23.41
C GLU A 52 13.70 36.32 24.62
N THR A 53 14.81 36.63 25.29
CA THR A 53 15.33 35.84 26.41
C THR A 53 15.42 36.70 27.68
N PRO A 54 15.12 36.16 28.87
CA PRO A 54 14.72 34.78 29.12
C PRO A 54 13.25 34.50 28.77
N SER A 55 12.97 33.28 28.30
CA SER A 55 11.63 32.88 27.87
C SER A 55 11.36 31.40 28.09
N ILE A 56 10.08 31.07 28.06
CA ILE A 56 9.54 29.72 28.12
C ILE A 56 8.70 29.46 26.88
N ILE A 57 8.80 28.25 26.38
CA ILE A 57 7.95 27.73 25.32
C ILE A 57 7.34 26.43 25.82
N LYS A 58 6.01 26.36 25.82
CA LYS A 58 5.28 25.10 25.95
C LYS A 58 4.74 24.74 24.58
N ALA A 59 5.04 23.55 24.09
CA ALA A 59 4.55 23.08 22.79
C ALA A 59 3.90 21.71 22.93
N ILE A 60 2.74 21.51 22.32
CA ILE A 60 2.01 20.24 22.35
C ILE A 60 1.62 19.85 20.94
N ALA A 61 1.90 18.61 20.57
CA ALA A 61 1.46 17.98 19.34
C ALA A 61 0.27 17.06 19.62
N PHE A 62 -0.77 17.16 18.79
CA PHE A 62 -1.98 16.34 18.86
C PHE A 62 -2.22 15.59 17.56
N MET A 63 -2.49 14.29 17.65
CA MET A 63 -2.95 13.50 16.50
C MET A 63 -4.28 14.04 16.00
N SER A 64 -4.44 14.11 14.67
CA SER A 64 -5.66 14.60 14.01
C SER A 64 -6.59 13.44 13.66
N ASP A 65 -6.94 12.61 14.65
CA ASP A 65 -7.66 11.34 14.48
C ASP A 65 -9.03 11.48 13.79
N GLY A 66 -9.65 12.66 13.90
CA GLY A 66 -10.93 12.97 13.25
C GLY A 66 -10.83 13.93 12.06
N GLY A 67 -9.63 14.09 11.50
CA GLY A 67 -9.38 14.83 10.28
C GLY A 67 -9.31 16.35 10.45
N SER A 68 -9.15 17.05 9.32
CA SER A 68 -8.90 18.50 9.26
C SER A 68 -10.02 19.36 9.84
N GLY A 69 -11.25 18.86 9.85
CA GLY A 69 -12.41 19.57 10.40
C GLY A 69 -12.36 19.71 11.93
N LEU A 70 -11.95 18.66 12.64
CA LEU A 70 -11.82 18.69 14.10
C LEU A 70 -10.64 19.56 14.55
N ALA A 71 -9.50 19.48 13.84
CA ALA A 71 -8.37 20.37 14.07
C ALA A 71 -8.75 21.85 13.92
N TRP A 72 -9.50 22.21 12.87
CA TRP A 72 -9.99 23.57 12.69
C TRP A 72 -11.04 23.98 13.71
N SER A 73 -11.95 23.07 14.10
CA SER A 73 -12.98 23.36 15.12
C SER A 73 -12.34 23.66 16.48
N ALA A 74 -11.31 22.91 16.86
CA ALA A 74 -10.52 23.15 18.06
C ALA A 74 -9.84 24.53 18.02
N LEU A 75 -9.15 24.86 16.91
CA LEU A 75 -8.55 26.18 16.72
C LEU A 75 -9.59 27.30 16.82
N ALA A 76 -10.73 27.16 16.13
CA ALA A 76 -11.80 28.14 16.16
C ALA A 76 -12.37 28.33 17.58
N SER A 77 -12.52 27.25 18.35
CA SER A 77 -12.90 27.32 19.75
C SER A 77 -11.85 28.08 20.58
N GLN A 78 -10.57 27.81 20.33
CA GLN A 78 -9.48 28.47 21.03
C GLN A 78 -9.39 29.97 20.70
N CYS A 79 -9.54 30.35 19.42
CA CYS A 79 -9.64 31.75 19.01
C CYS A 79 -10.77 32.47 19.73
N ARG A 80 -11.97 31.87 19.78
CA ARG A 80 -13.13 32.47 20.48
C ARG A 80 -12.89 32.61 21.98
N ALA A 81 -12.32 31.59 22.62
CA ALA A 81 -12.00 31.61 24.05
C ALA A 81 -10.96 32.69 24.39
N LEU A 82 -10.05 32.99 23.47
CA LEU A 82 -8.99 33.99 23.62
C LEU A 82 -9.35 35.37 23.05
N GLY A 83 -10.56 35.54 22.50
CA GLY A 83 -11.01 36.81 21.92
C GLY A 83 -10.36 37.17 20.57
N ALA A 84 -9.75 36.21 19.88
CA ALA A 84 -9.09 36.41 18.59
C ALA A 84 -10.02 36.11 17.40
N SER A 85 -9.71 36.66 16.23
CA SER A 85 -10.40 36.32 14.99
C SER A 85 -10.22 34.84 14.65
N VAL A 86 -11.26 34.24 14.05
CA VAL A 86 -11.21 32.85 13.59
C VAL A 86 -10.69 32.85 12.14
N PRO A 87 -9.58 32.13 11.84
CA PRO A 87 -9.06 32.06 10.48
C PRO A 87 -9.92 31.18 9.56
N ASP A 88 -9.72 31.35 8.25
CA ASP A 88 -10.31 30.49 7.24
C ASP A 88 -9.88 29.02 7.39
N ARG A 89 -10.71 28.08 6.91
CA ARG A 89 -10.46 26.62 7.00
C ARG A 89 -9.25 26.13 6.21
N SER A 90 -8.85 26.88 5.19
CA SER A 90 -7.70 26.56 4.34
C SER A 90 -6.36 26.83 5.04
N VAL A 91 -6.34 27.72 6.04
CA VAL A 91 -5.13 28.14 6.75
C VAL A 91 -4.44 26.94 7.40
N ARG A 92 -3.10 26.90 7.29
CA ARG A 92 -2.25 25.85 7.86
C ARG A 92 -1.42 26.30 9.05
N HIS A 93 -1.29 27.61 9.25
CA HIS A 93 -0.56 28.20 10.36
C HIS A 93 -1.31 29.44 10.85
N TYR A 94 -1.42 29.63 12.15
CA TYR A 94 -2.12 30.79 12.70
C TYR A 94 -1.48 31.20 14.03
N ALA A 95 -1.33 32.50 14.23
CA ALA A 95 -0.81 33.08 15.46
C ALA A 95 -1.93 33.85 16.17
N ILE A 96 -2.01 33.66 17.48
CA ILE A 96 -2.93 34.36 18.36
C ILE A 96 -2.08 35.16 19.34
N ASP A 97 -2.15 36.49 19.23
CA ASP A 97 -1.49 37.39 20.17
C ASP A 97 -2.17 37.31 21.54
N LEU A 98 -1.36 37.18 22.59
CA LEU A 98 -1.78 37.17 23.99
C LEU A 98 -1.10 38.33 24.73
N PRO A 99 -1.66 38.80 25.87
CA PRO A 99 -1.09 39.94 26.60
C PRO A 99 0.39 39.77 27.00
N HIS A 100 0.85 38.54 27.24
CA HIS A 100 2.22 38.23 27.67
C HIS A 100 2.83 37.06 26.88
N GLY A 101 2.51 36.97 25.58
CA GLY A 101 3.01 35.89 24.73
C GLY A 101 2.25 35.73 23.42
N GLU A 102 2.46 34.62 22.74
CA GLU A 102 1.76 34.26 21.51
C GLU A 102 1.46 32.77 21.54
N LEU A 103 0.28 32.39 21.07
CA LEU A 103 -0.08 31.00 20.78
C LEU A 103 -0.06 30.79 19.27
N ARG A 104 0.89 29.98 18.80
CA ARG A 104 0.98 29.53 17.42
C ARG A 104 0.31 28.18 17.26
N TRP A 105 -0.37 28.01 16.16
CA TRP A 105 -0.94 26.76 15.71
C TRP A 105 -0.39 26.41 14.34
N GLU A 106 0.00 25.16 14.13
CA GLU A 106 0.33 24.63 12.81
C GLU A 106 -0.41 23.31 12.55
N ARG A 107 -0.88 23.15 11.32
CA ARG A 107 -1.51 21.91 10.83
C ARG A 107 -0.55 21.16 9.93
N HIS A 108 -0.35 19.90 10.25
CA HIS A 108 0.37 18.93 9.44
C HIS A 108 -0.63 17.90 8.88
N THR A 109 -0.13 16.89 8.16
CA THR A 109 -0.97 15.89 7.50
C THR A 109 -1.75 15.01 8.48
N GLU A 110 -1.10 14.52 9.55
CA GLU A 110 -1.73 13.62 10.54
C GLU A 110 -1.75 14.16 11.98
N PHE A 111 -1.19 15.34 12.22
CA PHE A 111 -1.16 15.97 13.53
C PHE A 111 -1.23 17.50 13.42
N SER A 112 -1.54 18.16 14.53
CA SER A 112 -1.47 19.62 14.66
C SER A 112 -0.65 19.98 15.89
N THR A 113 0.09 21.08 15.81
CA THR A 113 0.91 21.57 16.91
C THR A 113 0.34 22.88 17.44
N TYR A 114 0.48 23.07 18.75
CA TYR A 114 0.21 24.32 19.43
C TYR A 114 1.44 24.69 20.23
N LEU A 115 1.99 25.88 19.98
CA LEU A 115 3.18 26.39 20.63
C LEU A 115 2.82 27.71 21.30
N TRP A 116 2.88 27.73 22.62
CA TRP A 116 2.74 28.93 23.41
C TRP A 116 4.11 29.38 23.89
N HIS A 117 4.45 30.64 23.69
CA HIS A 117 5.66 31.23 24.25
C HIS A 117 5.33 32.45 25.11
N ALA A 118 6.13 32.66 26.15
CA ALA A 118 6.03 33.82 27.03
C ALA A 118 7.42 34.19 27.59
N PRO A 119 7.66 35.47 27.94
CA PRO A 119 8.86 35.85 28.66
C PRO A 119 8.84 35.28 30.09
N LEU A 120 10.04 35.01 30.64
CA LEU A 120 10.21 34.58 32.03
C LEU A 120 10.57 35.77 32.92
N ARG A 121 10.06 35.76 34.17
CA ARG A 121 10.49 36.71 35.20
C ARG A 121 11.94 36.40 35.58
N PRO A 122 12.88 37.37 35.50
CA PRO A 122 14.29 37.14 35.82
C PRO A 122 14.52 36.58 37.23
N GLU A 123 13.64 36.94 38.18
CA GLU A 123 13.82 36.66 39.60
C GLU A 123 13.21 35.33 40.06
N SER A 124 12.14 34.85 39.44
CA SER A 124 11.44 33.63 39.84
C SER A 124 11.49 32.50 38.81
N SER A 125 11.97 32.77 37.59
CA SER A 125 11.85 31.85 36.45
C SER A 125 10.40 31.41 36.18
N GLU A 126 9.42 32.20 36.63
CA GLU A 126 8.01 31.98 36.32
C GLU A 126 7.63 32.71 35.03
N PRO A 127 6.69 32.15 34.23
CA PRO A 127 6.18 32.84 33.06
C PRO A 127 5.42 34.12 33.44
N LEU A 128 5.58 35.20 32.67
CA LEU A 128 4.77 36.41 32.85
C LEU A 128 3.29 36.21 32.48
N GLY A 129 2.98 35.24 31.61
CA GLY A 129 1.62 34.88 31.20
C GLY A 129 1.16 33.52 31.71
N GLN A 130 -0.15 33.30 31.74
CA GLN A 130 -0.70 31.97 32.00
C GLN A 130 -0.71 31.16 30.70
N SER A 131 -0.24 29.90 30.78
CA SER A 131 -0.30 29.00 29.63
C SER A 131 -1.76 28.74 29.24
N PRO A 132 -2.11 28.78 27.94
CA PRO A 132 -3.46 28.46 27.48
C PRO A 132 -3.77 26.95 27.57
N PHE A 133 -2.75 26.11 27.80
CA PHE A 133 -2.93 24.66 27.96
C PHE A 133 -3.52 24.33 29.33
N GLY A 134 -4.45 23.39 29.36
CA GLY A 134 -5.14 22.97 30.58
C GLY A 134 -6.56 22.52 30.31
N ARG A 135 -7.38 22.43 31.38
CA ARG A 135 -8.75 21.87 31.31
C ARG A 135 -9.70 22.62 30.37
N SER A 136 -9.48 23.91 30.14
CA SER A 136 -10.28 24.74 29.24
C SER A 136 -9.83 24.67 27.77
N PHE A 137 -8.69 24.02 27.49
CA PHE A 137 -8.16 23.91 26.14
C PHE A 137 -8.95 22.87 25.34
N SER A 138 -9.49 23.28 24.20
CA SER A 138 -10.20 22.38 23.29
C SER A 138 -9.20 21.57 22.47
N ALA A 139 -8.79 20.40 22.97
CA ALA A 139 -7.86 19.52 22.25
C ALA A 139 -8.47 19.02 20.92
N PRO A 140 -7.74 19.08 19.79
CA PRO A 140 -8.22 18.58 18.49
C PRO A 140 -8.19 17.04 18.37
N GLY A 141 -7.55 16.35 19.32
CA GLY A 141 -7.37 14.91 19.32
C GLY A 141 -6.46 14.45 20.48
N THR A 142 -5.81 13.30 20.31
CA THR A 142 -4.95 12.72 21.35
C THR A 142 -3.56 13.37 21.37
N VAL A 143 -3.02 13.64 22.57
CA VAL A 143 -1.67 14.19 22.70
C VAL A 143 -0.64 13.13 22.31
N ILE A 144 0.28 13.47 21.41
CA ILE A 144 1.40 12.60 21.04
C ILE A 144 2.70 13.01 21.69
N SER A 145 2.96 14.31 21.84
CA SER A 145 4.20 14.81 22.42
C SER A 145 3.99 16.19 23.00
N ALA A 146 4.74 16.52 24.06
CA ALA A 146 4.71 17.81 24.73
C ALA A 146 6.13 18.22 25.15
N VAL A 147 6.48 19.49 24.93
CA VAL A 147 7.80 20.07 25.21
C VAL A 147 7.65 21.26 26.14
N HIS A 148 8.45 21.29 27.20
CA HIS A 148 8.71 22.46 28.01
C HIS A 148 10.14 22.91 27.71
N LEU A 149 10.30 24.04 27.05
CA LEU A 149 11.60 24.59 26.68
C LEU A 149 11.83 25.94 27.38
N GLU A 150 12.88 26.03 28.17
CA GLU A 150 13.34 27.29 28.78
C GLU A 150 14.59 27.80 28.04
N ILE A 151 14.64 29.12 27.77
CA ILE A 151 15.79 29.79 27.16
C ILE A 151 16.29 30.86 28.11
N HIS A 152 17.58 30.82 28.46
CA HIS A 152 18.22 31.78 29.34
C HIS A 152 19.56 32.26 28.77
N SER A 153 19.90 33.52 29.02
CA SER A 153 21.27 33.99 28.90
C SER A 153 22.13 33.29 29.94
N ARG A 154 23.31 32.81 29.55
CA ARG A 154 24.22 32.08 30.45
C ARG A 154 24.73 32.97 31.57
N ASN A 155 24.56 32.52 32.80
CA ASN A 155 25.13 33.10 34.01
C ASN A 155 25.15 32.04 35.14
N ALA A 156 25.79 32.36 36.27
CA ALA A 156 25.94 31.42 37.39
C ALA A 156 24.60 30.90 37.96
N ARG A 157 23.50 31.65 37.82
CA ARG A 157 22.17 31.21 38.23
C ARG A 157 21.54 30.27 37.21
N SER A 158 21.60 30.60 35.93
CA SER A 158 21.02 29.77 34.87
C SER A 158 21.76 28.44 34.70
N GLU A 159 23.06 28.39 34.98
CA GLU A 159 23.81 27.13 34.93
C GLU A 159 23.35 26.11 35.97
N LYS A 160 22.90 26.56 37.15
CA LYS A 160 22.31 25.68 38.18
C LYS A 160 21.02 25.01 37.72
N LEU A 161 20.35 25.52 36.67
CA LEU A 161 19.15 24.89 36.12
C LEU A 161 19.46 23.51 35.51
N ILE A 162 20.72 23.25 35.14
CA ILE A 162 21.16 21.94 34.64
C ILE A 162 20.99 20.84 35.70
N GLU A 163 21.09 21.19 36.99
CA GLU A 163 20.94 20.24 38.11
C GLU A 163 19.52 19.66 38.22
N ARG A 164 18.53 20.22 37.50
CA ARG A 164 17.15 19.71 37.44
C ARG A 164 17.01 18.43 36.61
N PHE A 165 17.98 18.15 35.73
CA PHE A 165 17.93 17.02 34.80
C PHE A 165 18.59 15.78 35.41
N ASP A 166 18.11 14.60 35.02
CA ASP A 166 18.68 13.33 35.45
C ASP A 166 20.11 13.17 34.90
N PRO A 167 21.16 13.08 35.76
CA PRO A 167 22.54 12.97 35.32
C PRO A 167 22.83 11.68 34.53
N VAL A 168 22.01 10.63 34.68
CA VAL A 168 22.20 9.33 34.00
C VAL A 168 21.84 9.42 32.52
N THR A 169 20.82 10.23 32.18
CA THR A 169 20.34 10.40 30.81
C THR A 169 20.61 11.79 30.25
N LEU A 170 21.40 12.59 30.95
CA LEU A 170 21.75 13.96 30.56
C LEU A 170 22.43 13.99 29.20
N SER A 171 21.77 14.66 28.27
CA SER A 171 22.29 15.06 26.97
C SER A 171 22.64 16.54 27.00
N HIS A 172 23.91 16.86 26.78
CA HIS A 172 24.42 18.22 26.81
C HIS A 172 25.33 18.45 25.60
N SER A 173 24.86 19.33 24.72
CA SER A 173 25.52 19.67 23.46
C SER A 173 25.78 21.16 23.35
N LEU A 174 26.97 21.54 22.90
CA LEU A 174 27.21 22.90 22.41
C LEU A 174 26.66 23.01 20.99
N VAL A 175 25.86 24.03 20.71
CA VAL A 175 25.18 24.27 19.43
C VAL A 175 25.44 25.71 18.97
N GLU A 176 24.99 26.05 17.76
CA GLU A 176 25.17 27.41 17.19
C GLU A 176 26.64 27.86 17.24
N LYS A 177 27.55 26.96 16.84
CA LYS A 177 29.01 27.18 16.85
C LYS A 177 29.58 27.50 18.26
N GLY A 178 28.97 26.93 19.30
CA GLY A 178 29.38 27.11 20.69
C GLY A 178 28.79 28.33 21.39
N GLN A 179 27.88 29.07 20.74
CA GLN A 179 27.20 30.22 21.35
C GLN A 179 25.99 29.82 22.21
N ALA A 180 25.62 28.54 22.23
CA ALA A 180 24.60 28.03 23.13
C ALA A 180 24.88 26.58 23.54
N SER A 181 24.32 26.18 24.67
CA SER A 181 24.15 24.80 25.10
C SER A 181 22.69 24.40 24.96
N ALA A 182 22.43 23.22 24.41
CA ALA A 182 21.14 22.55 24.47
C ALA A 182 21.24 21.37 25.45
N ILE A 183 20.37 21.37 26.46
CA ILE A 183 20.37 20.39 27.55
C ILE A 183 19.00 19.72 27.65
N THR A 184 18.97 18.40 27.78
CA THR A 184 17.76 17.62 28.11
C THR A 184 18.18 16.28 28.68
N ASP A 185 17.30 15.61 29.42
CA ASP A 185 17.45 14.19 29.76
C ASP A 185 16.42 13.32 28.99
N PHE A 186 15.64 13.93 28.09
CA PHE A 186 14.53 13.35 27.35
C PHE A 186 13.42 12.73 28.22
N ARG A 187 13.40 13.01 29.52
CA ARG A 187 12.38 12.51 30.45
C ARG A 187 11.18 13.43 30.45
N GLN A 188 10.03 12.84 30.76
CA GLN A 188 8.78 13.58 30.93
C GLN A 188 8.54 13.87 32.42
N ASP A 189 8.00 15.04 32.71
CA ASP A 189 7.49 15.37 34.05
C ASP A 189 6.12 14.71 34.32
N ALA A 190 5.54 15.00 35.49
CA ALA A 190 4.23 14.48 35.88
C ALA A 190 3.07 15.00 35.00
N GLU A 191 3.29 16.08 34.25
CA GLU A 191 2.33 16.64 33.29
C GLU A 191 2.54 16.09 31.87
N GLY A 192 3.58 15.27 31.65
CA GLY A 192 3.91 14.65 30.37
C GLY A 192 4.79 15.49 29.46
N PHE A 193 5.35 16.61 29.93
CA PHE A 193 6.24 17.47 29.15
C PHE A 193 7.69 16.98 29.21
N THR A 194 8.34 16.89 28.05
CA THR A 194 9.78 16.72 27.96
C THR A 194 10.48 18.06 28.15
N HIS A 195 11.41 18.11 29.10
CA HIS A 195 12.11 19.35 29.46
C HIS A 195 13.34 19.56 28.59
N ILE A 196 13.51 20.78 28.11
CA ILE A 196 14.65 21.24 27.32
C ILE A 196 15.12 22.57 27.90
N LEU A 197 16.41 22.70 28.13
CA LEU A 197 17.03 23.95 28.55
C LEU A 197 18.01 24.43 27.49
N VAL A 198 17.89 25.69 27.11
CA VAL A 198 18.85 26.39 26.26
C VAL A 198 19.54 27.46 27.08
N LEU A 199 20.87 27.38 27.19
CA LEU A 199 21.70 28.42 27.77
C LEU A 199 22.51 29.07 26.66
N HIS A 200 22.44 30.38 26.48
CA HIS A 200 23.12 31.05 25.38
C HIS A 200 24.01 32.22 25.80
N ASP A 201 25.02 32.49 24.98
CA ASP A 201 26.01 33.54 25.15
C ASP A 201 25.83 34.61 24.07
N GLY A 202 24.70 35.34 24.14
CA GLY A 202 24.41 36.45 23.22
C GLY A 202 23.77 36.09 21.86
N LEU A 203 23.05 34.97 21.75
CA LEU A 203 22.21 34.70 20.58
C LEU A 203 21.18 35.81 20.33
N SER A 204 20.97 36.15 19.05
CA SER A 204 19.88 37.05 18.67
C SER A 204 18.51 36.37 18.86
N PRO A 205 17.43 37.13 19.11
CA PRO A 205 16.08 36.57 19.30
C PRO A 205 15.60 35.68 18.14
N ALA A 206 15.96 36.04 16.90
CA ALA A 206 15.64 35.23 15.73
C ALA A 206 16.40 33.89 15.71
N ARG A 207 17.65 33.86 16.21
CA ARG A 207 18.45 32.62 16.26
C ARG A 207 18.01 31.73 17.42
N ALA A 208 17.67 32.32 18.56
CA ALA A 208 17.07 31.60 19.67
C ALA A 208 15.77 30.89 19.26
N GLY A 209 14.90 31.57 18.50
CA GLY A 209 13.67 30.96 18.00
C GLY A 209 13.87 29.87 16.96
N VAL A 210 14.85 30.02 16.04
CA VAL A 210 15.24 28.94 15.11
C VAL A 210 15.74 27.70 15.88
N LEU A 211 16.59 27.91 16.89
CA LEU A 211 17.11 26.83 17.72
C LEU A 211 15.98 26.14 18.49
N ALA A 212 15.10 26.92 19.14
CA ALA A 212 13.98 26.38 19.89
C ALA A 212 13.03 25.56 19.02
N GLN A 213 12.65 26.08 17.84
CA GLN A 213 11.81 25.37 16.88
C GLN A 213 12.45 24.04 16.48
N ARG A 214 13.76 24.03 16.19
CA ARG A 214 14.48 22.82 15.82
C ARG A 214 14.50 21.77 16.93
N LEU A 215 14.72 22.18 18.18
CA LEU A 215 14.71 21.28 19.34
C LEU A 215 13.31 20.71 19.60
N ILE A 216 12.27 21.52 19.47
CA ILE A 216 10.87 21.10 19.58
C ILE A 216 10.51 20.11 18.46
N GLU A 217 10.91 20.39 17.22
CA GLU A 217 10.67 19.50 16.08
C GLU A 217 11.36 18.14 16.26
N ILE A 218 12.58 18.10 16.81
CA ILE A 218 13.25 16.83 17.15
C ILE A 218 12.37 16.01 18.10
N GLU A 219 11.82 16.62 19.15
CA GLU A 219 10.94 15.95 20.11
C GLU A 219 9.64 15.42 19.48
N PHE A 220 9.00 16.24 18.66
CA PHE A 220 7.75 15.85 18.00
C PHE A 220 7.98 14.71 16.99
N TYR A 221 8.96 14.87 16.10
CA TYR A 221 9.20 13.90 15.04
C TYR A 221 9.86 12.61 15.53
N ARG A 222 10.67 12.62 16.61
CA ARG A 222 11.18 11.38 17.20
C ARG A 222 10.03 10.51 17.73
N THR A 223 9.05 11.14 18.36
CA THR A 223 7.92 10.43 18.97
C THR A 223 6.99 9.89 17.88
N LEU A 224 6.70 10.69 16.85
CA LEU A 224 5.93 10.26 15.68
C LEU A 224 6.62 9.12 14.91
N ALA A 225 7.94 9.16 14.75
CA ALA A 225 8.68 8.07 14.11
C ALA A 225 8.56 6.75 14.89
N MET A 226 8.61 6.83 16.23
CA MET A 226 8.53 5.66 17.11
C MET A 226 7.16 4.97 17.11
N LEU A 227 6.08 5.63 16.66
CA LEU A 227 4.76 5.02 16.54
C LEU A 227 4.71 3.81 15.60
N ALA A 228 5.68 3.68 14.67
CA ALA A 228 5.74 2.53 13.78
C ALA A 228 6.31 1.27 14.44
N LEU A 229 7.07 1.38 15.54
CA LEU A 229 7.74 0.24 16.16
C LEU A 229 6.74 -0.80 16.71
N PRO A 230 5.72 -0.44 17.51
CA PRO A 230 4.74 -1.41 17.99
C PRO A 230 4.01 -2.14 16.87
N LEU A 231 3.71 -1.42 15.77
CA LEU A 231 3.10 -2.01 14.58
C LEU A 231 4.05 -3.03 13.92
N ALA A 232 5.34 -2.68 13.75
CA ALA A 232 6.33 -3.59 13.22
C ALA A 232 6.51 -4.85 14.09
N GLN A 233 6.53 -4.69 15.42
CA GLN A 233 6.60 -5.81 16.37
C GLN A 233 5.37 -6.73 16.26
N LYS A 234 4.17 -6.17 16.07
CA LYS A 234 2.93 -6.94 15.87
C LYS A 234 2.93 -7.71 14.55
N LEU A 235 3.45 -7.12 13.47
CA LEU A 235 3.44 -7.71 12.13
C LEU A 235 4.57 -8.72 11.90
N SER A 236 5.71 -8.56 12.55
CA SER A 236 6.87 -9.45 12.40
C SER A 236 6.56 -10.95 12.56
N PRO A 237 5.86 -11.43 13.63
CA PRO A 237 5.52 -12.84 13.76
C PRO A 237 4.49 -13.31 12.73
N ARG A 238 3.60 -12.43 12.25
CA ARG A 238 2.64 -12.76 11.20
C ARG A 238 3.36 -13.03 9.88
N ILE A 239 4.30 -12.14 9.51
CA ILE A 239 5.13 -12.34 8.33
C ILE A 239 5.92 -13.63 8.44
N ALA A 240 6.55 -13.90 9.59
CA ALA A 240 7.30 -15.15 9.82
C ALA A 240 6.46 -16.41 9.55
N ARG A 241 5.18 -16.42 9.94
CA ARG A 241 4.26 -17.52 9.62
C ARG A 241 4.05 -17.65 8.11
N VAL A 242 3.75 -16.56 7.42
CA VAL A 242 3.60 -16.55 5.96
C VAL A 242 4.86 -17.08 5.25
N GLU A 243 6.06 -16.76 5.72
CA GLU A 243 7.31 -17.28 5.11
C GLU A 243 7.43 -18.80 5.30
N ASN A 244 7.07 -19.31 6.47
CA ASN A 244 7.09 -20.74 6.77
C ASN A 244 6.03 -21.49 5.96
N ASP A 245 4.81 -20.96 5.87
CA ASP A 245 3.72 -21.58 5.12
C ASP A 245 4.05 -21.62 3.62
N LEU A 246 4.67 -20.55 3.09
CA LEU A 246 5.15 -20.56 1.71
C LEU A 246 6.28 -21.59 1.48
N ALA A 247 7.17 -21.79 2.45
CA ALA A 247 8.21 -22.81 2.37
C ALA A 247 7.60 -24.23 2.37
N ASP A 248 6.54 -24.46 3.18
CA ASP A 248 5.80 -25.72 3.17
C ASP A 248 5.11 -25.97 1.82
N ILE A 249 4.42 -24.96 1.27
CA ILE A 249 3.82 -25.03 -0.08
C ILE A 249 4.88 -25.41 -1.12
N ALA A 250 6.05 -24.78 -1.10
CA ALA A 250 7.13 -25.09 -2.04
C ALA A 250 7.63 -26.55 -1.90
N ASN A 251 7.71 -27.08 -0.68
CA ASN A 251 8.07 -28.47 -0.42
C ASN A 251 6.99 -29.45 -0.89
N ARG A 252 5.71 -29.13 -0.64
CA ARG A 252 4.58 -29.92 -1.13
C ARG A 252 4.48 -29.93 -2.65
N MET A 253 4.76 -28.82 -3.32
CA MET A 253 4.85 -28.78 -4.79
C MET A 253 5.97 -29.69 -5.33
N ARG A 254 7.09 -29.82 -4.59
CA ARG A 254 8.19 -30.71 -4.98
C ARG A 254 7.88 -32.18 -4.73
N ALA A 255 7.17 -32.49 -3.65
CA ALA A 255 6.87 -33.87 -3.23
C ALA A 255 5.57 -34.43 -3.83
N GLY A 256 4.59 -33.57 -4.12
CA GLY A 256 3.23 -33.93 -4.51
C GLY A 256 2.99 -34.00 -6.01
N GLY A 257 2.00 -34.81 -6.39
CA GLY A 257 1.45 -34.85 -7.75
C GLY A 257 0.24 -33.91 -7.91
N PRO A 258 -0.33 -33.81 -9.12
CA PRO A 258 -1.31 -32.77 -9.49
C PRO A 258 -2.59 -32.66 -8.66
N ARG A 259 -2.88 -33.65 -7.80
CA ARG A 259 -4.11 -33.71 -6.99
C ARG A 259 -4.18 -32.65 -5.89
N ASP A 260 -3.05 -32.12 -5.43
CA ASP A 260 -3.02 -31.13 -4.35
C ASP A 260 -2.94 -29.68 -4.88
N ALA A 261 -2.94 -29.51 -6.20
CA ALA A 261 -2.65 -28.22 -6.84
C ALA A 261 -3.70 -27.14 -6.53
N GLU A 262 -4.99 -27.52 -6.53
CA GLU A 262 -6.10 -26.61 -6.25
C GLU A 262 -6.09 -26.15 -4.78
N ASP A 263 -5.84 -27.06 -3.84
CA ASP A 263 -5.74 -26.75 -2.41
C ASP A 263 -4.53 -25.84 -2.10
N LEU A 264 -3.39 -26.13 -2.74
CA LEU A 264 -2.20 -25.28 -2.63
C LEU A 264 -2.44 -23.88 -3.23
N LEU A 265 -3.20 -23.79 -4.32
CA LEU A 265 -3.58 -22.51 -4.92
C LEU A 265 -4.49 -21.70 -4.00
N ALA A 266 -5.48 -22.34 -3.37
CA ALA A 266 -6.33 -21.68 -2.39
C ALA A 266 -5.51 -21.13 -1.21
N THR A 267 -4.65 -21.98 -0.63
CA THR A 267 -3.80 -21.60 0.51
C THR A 267 -2.87 -20.44 0.17
N VAL A 268 -2.19 -20.48 -0.98
CA VAL A 268 -1.27 -19.39 -1.36
C VAL A 268 -2.02 -18.08 -1.66
N THR A 269 -3.26 -18.17 -2.15
CA THR A 269 -4.12 -17.00 -2.42
C THR A 269 -4.55 -16.36 -1.12
N ASP A 270 -4.95 -17.15 -0.12
CA ASP A 270 -5.31 -16.67 1.21
C ASP A 270 -4.12 -16.00 1.91
N LEU A 271 -2.93 -16.63 1.86
CA LEU A 271 -1.70 -16.04 2.38
C LEU A 271 -1.35 -14.71 1.71
N ALA A 272 -1.59 -14.59 0.40
CA ALA A 272 -1.38 -13.35 -0.33
C ALA A 272 -2.38 -12.27 0.10
N ALA A 273 -3.65 -12.61 0.25
CA ALA A 273 -4.69 -11.69 0.72
C ALA A 273 -4.40 -11.16 2.13
N ASP A 274 -4.02 -12.05 3.06
CA ASP A 274 -3.68 -11.69 4.44
C ASP A 274 -2.46 -10.76 4.50
N LEU A 275 -1.42 -11.05 3.71
CA LEU A 275 -0.22 -10.21 3.65
C LEU A 275 -0.52 -8.84 3.04
N GLU A 276 -1.34 -8.76 1.99
CA GLU A 276 -1.71 -7.49 1.34
C GLU A 276 -2.60 -6.63 2.24
N ALA A 277 -3.51 -7.24 3.02
CA ALA A 277 -4.30 -6.53 4.02
C ALA A 277 -3.40 -5.90 5.09
N ASP A 278 -2.43 -6.67 5.60
CA ASP A 278 -1.45 -6.17 6.56
C ASP A 278 -0.59 -5.05 5.97
N ALA A 279 -0.04 -5.25 4.77
CA ALA A 279 0.79 -4.27 4.09
C ALA A 279 0.05 -2.96 3.83
N THR A 280 -1.19 -3.04 3.34
CA THR A 280 -2.05 -1.87 3.09
C THR A 280 -2.31 -1.10 4.39
N SER A 281 -2.57 -1.80 5.49
CA SER A 281 -2.83 -1.17 6.79
C SER A 281 -1.59 -0.48 7.39
N SER A 282 -0.38 -0.95 7.07
CA SER A 282 0.86 -0.42 7.64
C SER A 282 1.65 0.54 6.74
N LEU A 283 1.34 0.59 5.44
CA LEU A 283 2.10 1.33 4.44
C LEU A 283 2.30 2.81 4.82
N TYR A 284 1.21 3.48 5.20
CA TYR A 284 1.26 4.89 5.60
C TYR A 284 2.18 5.08 6.81
N ARG A 285 2.00 4.29 7.88
CA ARG A 285 2.74 4.45 9.13
C ARG A 285 4.24 4.16 8.96
N PHE A 286 4.62 3.15 8.18
CA PHE A 286 6.03 2.87 7.89
C PHE A 286 6.66 3.96 7.01
N GLY A 287 5.94 4.44 5.99
CA GLY A 287 6.36 5.57 5.18
C GLY A 287 6.54 6.85 6.00
N ALA A 288 5.57 7.17 6.86
CA ALA A 288 5.60 8.31 7.77
C ALA A 288 6.78 8.22 8.75
N ALA A 289 7.00 7.07 9.38
CA ALA A 289 8.11 6.89 10.30
C ALA A 289 9.48 7.09 9.64
N ARG A 290 9.66 6.61 8.39
CA ARG A 290 10.87 6.87 7.60
C ARG A 290 11.05 8.36 7.31
N ALA A 291 9.98 9.05 6.91
CA ALA A 291 10.02 10.49 6.63
C ALA A 291 10.35 11.29 7.91
N TYR A 292 9.70 10.98 9.03
CA TYR A 292 9.93 11.66 10.30
C TYR A 292 11.33 11.40 10.88
N ASN A 293 11.82 10.17 10.80
CA ASN A 293 13.21 9.89 11.16
C ASN A 293 14.19 10.69 10.31
N GLY A 294 13.93 10.84 9.00
CA GLY A 294 14.72 11.71 8.12
C GLY A 294 14.72 13.18 8.56
N ILE A 295 13.57 13.70 9.02
CA ILE A 295 13.50 15.06 9.57
C ILE A 295 14.34 15.16 10.85
N VAL A 296 14.25 14.18 11.76
CA VAL A 296 15.06 14.17 12.99
C VAL A 296 16.55 14.18 12.66
N GLU A 297 17.00 13.34 11.74
CA GLU A 297 18.40 13.28 11.28
C GLU A 297 18.85 14.62 10.67
N GLU A 298 18.02 15.24 9.83
CA GLU A 298 18.30 16.56 9.25
C GLU A 298 18.41 17.65 10.32
N ARG A 299 17.48 17.67 11.28
CA ARG A 299 17.46 18.65 12.37
C ARG A 299 18.67 18.48 13.29
N LEU A 300 19.01 17.26 13.69
CA LEU A 300 20.22 16.95 14.47
C LEU A 300 21.49 17.40 13.74
N LYS A 301 21.62 17.06 12.45
CA LYS A 301 22.76 17.51 11.65
C LYS A 301 22.86 19.04 11.58
N SER A 302 21.72 19.72 11.46
CA SER A 302 21.66 21.18 11.38
C SER A 302 21.93 21.91 12.71
N LEU A 303 21.86 21.21 13.86
CA LEU A 303 22.31 21.78 15.14
C LEU A 303 23.81 22.07 15.13
N GLY A 304 24.58 21.32 14.33
CA GLY A 304 26.03 21.43 14.30
C GLY A 304 26.64 21.21 15.68
N GLU A 305 26.11 20.22 16.42
CA GLU A 305 26.45 20.05 17.81
C GLU A 305 27.89 19.58 18.03
N VAL A 306 28.47 20.02 19.14
CA VAL A 306 29.76 19.56 19.65
C VAL A 306 29.51 18.97 21.05
N PRO A 307 29.98 17.74 21.32
CA PRO A 307 29.77 17.10 22.61
C PRO A 307 30.47 17.87 23.73
N VAL A 308 29.80 17.96 24.89
CA VAL A 308 30.39 18.48 26.12
C VAL A 308 31.06 17.33 26.88
N SER A 309 32.26 17.58 27.40
CA SER A 309 33.01 16.57 28.17
C SER A 309 32.18 16.05 29.34
N GLY A 310 32.06 14.73 29.46
CA GLY A 310 31.31 14.07 30.55
C GLY A 310 29.80 13.97 30.32
N SER A 311 29.27 14.34 29.15
CA SER A 311 27.85 14.19 28.81
C SER A 311 27.66 13.57 27.42
N GLU A 312 26.53 12.88 27.21
CA GLU A 312 26.16 12.38 25.87
C GLU A 312 25.67 13.56 25.01
N SER A 313 25.89 13.53 23.70
CA SER A 313 25.30 14.52 22.79
C SER A 313 23.86 14.13 22.43
N TRP A 314 23.06 15.07 21.92
CA TRP A 314 21.68 14.76 21.51
C TRP A 314 21.67 13.71 20.39
N THR A 315 22.57 13.83 19.42
CA THR A 315 22.69 12.88 18.30
C THR A 315 23.06 11.51 18.82
N ALA A 316 24.10 11.40 19.66
CA ALA A 316 24.53 10.12 20.21
C ALA A 316 23.42 9.43 21.03
N PHE A 317 22.71 10.20 21.88
CA PHE A 317 21.61 9.69 22.68
C PHE A 317 20.48 9.13 21.82
N LEU A 318 20.06 9.90 20.82
CA LEU A 318 18.93 9.54 19.95
C LEU A 318 19.30 8.46 18.95
N GLU A 319 20.45 8.51 18.29
CA GLU A 319 20.88 7.46 17.35
C GLU A 319 20.92 6.09 18.02
N ARG A 320 21.44 6.01 19.25
CA ARG A 320 21.51 4.76 20.01
C ARG A 320 20.14 4.14 20.31
N ARG A 321 19.07 4.95 20.35
CA ARG A 321 17.72 4.55 20.79
C ARG A 321 16.69 4.50 19.66
N LEU A 322 16.77 5.39 18.68
CA LEU A 322 15.90 5.43 17.51
C LEU A 322 16.36 4.48 16.41
N ALA A 323 17.67 4.41 16.13
CA ALA A 323 18.16 3.65 14.97
C ALA A 323 17.80 2.15 15.04
N PRO A 324 17.86 1.45 16.20
CA PRO A 324 17.39 0.08 16.29
C PRO A 324 15.91 -0.08 15.92
N ALA A 325 15.04 0.81 16.40
CA ALA A 325 13.61 0.78 16.09
C ALA A 325 13.36 1.00 14.59
N MET A 326 14.06 1.94 13.97
CA MET A 326 13.95 2.21 12.53
C MET A 326 14.50 1.07 11.66
N ARG A 327 15.52 0.35 12.12
CA ARG A 327 15.97 -0.88 11.46
C ARG A 327 14.90 -1.97 11.51
N THR A 328 14.20 -2.13 12.64
CA THR A 328 13.08 -3.09 12.76
C THR A 328 11.94 -2.73 11.81
N VAL A 329 11.50 -1.48 11.79
CA VAL A 329 10.44 -1.00 10.89
C VAL A 329 10.79 -1.28 9.43
N ARG A 330 12.00 -0.90 9.01
CA ARG A 330 12.50 -1.11 7.64
C ARG A 330 12.58 -2.60 7.28
N SER A 331 13.09 -3.43 8.19
CA SER A 331 13.18 -4.87 7.97
C SER A 331 11.81 -5.52 7.77
N VAL A 332 10.80 -5.10 8.53
CA VAL A 332 9.42 -5.59 8.38
C VAL A 332 8.82 -5.14 7.04
N GLU A 333 8.96 -3.86 6.67
CA GLU A 333 8.50 -3.32 5.38
C GLU A 333 9.14 -4.08 4.19
N GLU A 334 10.46 -4.29 4.23
CA GLU A 334 11.20 -5.03 3.19
C GLU A 334 10.78 -6.50 3.11
N ARG A 335 10.56 -7.16 4.26
CA ARG A 335 10.08 -8.56 4.31
C ARG A 335 8.67 -8.67 3.73
N GLN A 336 7.76 -7.76 4.05
CA GLN A 336 6.42 -7.73 3.44
C GLN A 336 6.50 -7.60 1.92
N ALA A 337 7.26 -6.63 1.41
CA ALA A 337 7.41 -6.41 -0.02
C ALA A 337 8.05 -7.62 -0.73
N ASN A 338 9.04 -8.27 -0.10
CA ASN A 338 9.65 -9.49 -0.63
C ASN A 338 8.65 -10.66 -0.66
N MET A 339 7.88 -10.84 0.41
CA MET A 339 6.92 -11.93 0.52
C MET A 339 5.76 -11.78 -0.47
N SER A 340 5.25 -10.57 -0.67
CA SER A 340 4.22 -10.29 -1.70
C SER A 340 4.69 -10.71 -3.10
N ARG A 341 5.94 -10.36 -3.45
CA ARG A 341 6.55 -10.81 -4.72
C ARG A 341 6.72 -12.33 -4.79
N LYS A 342 7.09 -13.00 -3.69
CA LYS A 342 7.26 -14.46 -3.66
C LYS A 342 5.91 -15.19 -3.78
N LEU A 343 4.89 -14.75 -3.05
CA LEU A 343 3.53 -15.32 -3.12
C LEU A 343 2.91 -15.13 -4.50
N THR A 344 3.10 -13.96 -5.12
CA THR A 344 2.66 -13.72 -6.50
C THR A 344 3.29 -14.71 -7.48
N ARG A 345 4.61 -14.94 -7.38
CA ARG A 345 5.30 -15.94 -8.22
C ARG A 345 4.83 -17.37 -7.94
N ALA A 346 4.68 -17.74 -6.67
CA ALA A 346 4.19 -19.07 -6.30
C ALA A 346 2.78 -19.32 -6.84
N SER A 347 1.87 -18.35 -6.69
CA SER A 347 0.51 -18.39 -7.24
C SER A 347 0.51 -18.59 -8.76
N ALA A 348 1.37 -17.87 -9.49
CA ALA A 348 1.49 -18.01 -10.93
C ALA A 348 2.02 -19.40 -11.34
N LEU A 349 2.99 -19.95 -10.61
CA LEU A 349 3.54 -21.28 -10.87
C LEU A 349 2.50 -22.38 -10.60
N ILE A 350 1.77 -22.30 -9.48
CA ILE A 350 0.73 -23.27 -9.13
C ILE A 350 -0.40 -23.22 -10.15
N ARG A 351 -0.84 -22.02 -10.57
CA ARG A 351 -1.87 -21.87 -11.60
C ARG A 351 -1.45 -22.51 -12.93
N SER A 352 -0.21 -22.25 -13.39
CA SER A 352 0.33 -22.88 -14.59
C SER A 352 0.37 -24.41 -14.48
N TRP A 353 0.69 -24.93 -13.30
CA TRP A 353 0.69 -26.37 -13.06
C TRP A 353 -0.72 -26.98 -13.08
N VAL A 354 -1.71 -26.31 -12.48
CA VAL A 354 -3.14 -26.69 -12.58
C VAL A 354 -3.58 -26.72 -14.04
N ASP A 355 -3.26 -25.68 -14.82
CA ASP A 355 -3.61 -25.61 -16.24
C ASP A 355 -3.01 -26.77 -17.04
N ILE A 356 -1.74 -27.11 -16.79
CA ILE A 356 -1.06 -28.25 -17.44
C ILE A 356 -1.73 -29.57 -17.05
N ASP A 357 -2.14 -29.75 -15.79
CA ASP A 357 -2.80 -30.98 -15.37
C ASP A 357 -4.18 -31.12 -15.99
N LEU A 358 -4.98 -30.06 -16.02
CA LEU A 358 -6.27 -30.03 -16.72
C LEU A 358 -6.11 -30.36 -18.21
N GLN A 359 -5.08 -29.82 -18.86
CA GLN A 359 -4.76 -30.16 -20.26
C GLN A 359 -4.41 -31.66 -20.42
N ARG A 360 -3.62 -32.23 -19.51
CA ARG A 360 -3.28 -33.66 -19.52
C ARG A 360 -4.52 -34.53 -19.32
N GLN A 361 -5.40 -34.18 -18.39
CA GLN A 361 -6.67 -34.87 -18.17
C GLN A 361 -7.56 -34.84 -19.42
N ASN A 362 -7.71 -33.67 -20.03
CA ASN A 362 -8.47 -33.49 -21.28
C ASN A 362 -7.90 -34.34 -22.43
N ALA A 363 -6.58 -34.34 -22.62
CA ALA A 363 -5.93 -35.18 -23.63
C ALA A 363 -6.16 -36.69 -23.36
N GLY A 364 -6.11 -37.10 -22.08
CA GLY A 364 -6.43 -38.47 -21.67
C GLY A 364 -7.87 -38.87 -21.99
N LEU A 365 -8.84 -37.97 -21.71
CA LEU A 365 -10.25 -38.17 -22.03
C LEU A 365 -10.46 -38.34 -23.54
N LEU A 366 -9.90 -37.46 -24.37
CA LEU A 366 -9.97 -37.54 -25.83
C LEU A 366 -9.37 -38.85 -26.35
N LYS A 367 -8.23 -39.29 -25.82
CA LYS A 367 -7.61 -40.57 -26.18
C LYS A 367 -8.51 -41.76 -25.82
N SER A 368 -9.16 -41.72 -24.65
CA SER A 368 -10.11 -42.76 -24.23
C SER A 368 -11.36 -42.80 -25.11
N MET A 369 -11.84 -41.64 -25.57
CA MET A 369 -12.96 -41.52 -26.48
C MET A 369 -12.61 -42.09 -27.85
N ASN A 370 -11.47 -41.68 -28.43
CA ASN A 370 -10.99 -42.20 -29.71
C ASN A 370 -10.83 -43.73 -29.68
N ARG A 371 -10.33 -44.29 -28.58
CA ARG A 371 -10.21 -45.75 -28.42
C ARG A 371 -11.57 -46.44 -28.39
N ARG A 372 -12.56 -45.85 -27.69
CA ARG A 372 -13.94 -46.35 -27.65
C ARG A 372 -14.61 -46.26 -29.02
N THR A 373 -14.51 -45.12 -29.70
CA THR A 373 -15.03 -44.94 -31.07
C THR A 373 -14.40 -45.92 -32.04
N ALA A 374 -13.08 -46.12 -31.98
CA ALA A 374 -12.40 -47.11 -32.83
C ALA A 374 -12.87 -48.55 -32.54
N ALA A 375 -13.12 -48.91 -31.28
CA ALA A 375 -13.68 -50.22 -30.93
C ALA A 375 -15.12 -50.38 -31.42
N GLN A 376 -15.95 -49.33 -31.30
CA GLN A 376 -17.32 -49.31 -31.84
C GLN A 376 -17.33 -49.46 -33.36
N LEU A 377 -16.44 -48.77 -34.07
CA LEU A 377 -16.29 -48.89 -35.53
C LEU A 377 -15.90 -50.31 -35.95
N ARG A 378 -14.99 -50.97 -35.20
CA ARG A 378 -14.62 -52.37 -35.48
C ARG A 378 -15.80 -53.32 -35.27
N LEU A 379 -16.57 -53.15 -34.19
CA LEU A 379 -17.76 -53.96 -33.93
C LEU A 379 -18.83 -53.76 -35.01
N GLN A 380 -19.08 -52.51 -35.43
CA GLN A 380 -19.99 -52.22 -36.52
C GLN A 380 -19.55 -52.89 -37.82
N GLN A 381 -18.26 -52.81 -38.16
CA GLN A 381 -17.71 -53.49 -39.34
C GLN A 381 -17.85 -55.01 -39.27
N THR A 382 -17.73 -55.62 -38.08
CA THR A 382 -17.99 -57.06 -37.93
C THR A 382 -19.46 -57.43 -38.14
N VAL A 383 -20.40 -56.59 -37.68
CA VAL A 383 -21.84 -56.79 -37.90
C VAL A 383 -22.22 -56.58 -39.36
N GLU A 384 -21.62 -55.59 -40.02
CA GLU A 384 -21.79 -55.36 -41.46
C GLU A 384 -21.34 -56.58 -42.28
N GLY A 385 -20.21 -57.20 -41.93
CA GLY A 385 -19.75 -58.45 -42.58
C GLY A 385 -20.76 -59.60 -42.44
N LEU A 386 -21.40 -59.73 -41.28
CA LEU A 386 -22.46 -60.71 -41.06
C LEU A 386 -23.74 -60.39 -41.85
N SER A 387 -24.06 -59.10 -42.03
CA SER A 387 -25.22 -58.68 -42.82
C SER A 387 -25.13 -59.08 -44.30
N ILE A 388 -23.91 -59.12 -44.87
CA ILE A 388 -23.69 -59.60 -46.24
C ILE A 388 -24.16 -61.06 -46.36
N ALA A 389 -23.81 -61.91 -45.39
CA ALA A 389 -24.23 -63.30 -45.39
C ALA A 389 -25.75 -63.45 -45.26
N ALA A 390 -26.37 -62.72 -44.32
CA ALA A 390 -27.81 -62.75 -44.11
C ALA A 390 -28.61 -62.26 -45.33
N ILE A 391 -28.25 -61.10 -45.90
CA ILE A 391 -28.92 -60.53 -47.08
C ILE A 391 -28.73 -61.44 -48.30
N SER A 392 -27.53 -61.97 -48.50
CA SER A 392 -27.26 -62.89 -49.62
C SER A 392 -28.14 -64.14 -49.55
N TYR A 393 -28.31 -64.70 -48.35
CA TYR A 393 -29.21 -65.85 -48.15
C TYR A 393 -30.67 -65.53 -48.51
N TYR A 394 -31.21 -64.40 -48.04
CA TYR A 394 -32.57 -63.99 -48.36
C TYR A 394 -32.78 -63.72 -49.86
N VAL A 395 -31.83 -63.07 -50.52
CA VAL A 395 -31.92 -62.76 -51.97
C VAL A 395 -31.86 -64.04 -52.82
N VAL A 396 -30.95 -64.97 -52.50
CA VAL A 396 -30.89 -66.28 -53.16
C VAL A 396 -32.20 -67.04 -52.96
N GLY A 397 -32.76 -67.02 -51.74
CA GLY A 397 -34.07 -67.61 -51.46
C GLY A 397 -35.19 -67.00 -52.30
N LEU A 398 -35.20 -65.68 -52.46
CA LEU A 398 -36.21 -64.97 -53.27
C LEU A 398 -36.09 -65.32 -54.77
N ILE A 399 -34.86 -65.40 -55.31
CA ILE A 399 -34.62 -65.85 -56.68
C ILE A 399 -35.09 -67.29 -56.87
N GLY A 400 -34.81 -68.16 -55.91
CA GLY A 400 -35.28 -69.55 -55.92
C GLY A 400 -36.81 -69.66 -55.93
N TYR A 401 -37.51 -68.82 -55.15
CA TYR A 401 -38.97 -68.76 -55.19
C TYR A 401 -39.51 -68.22 -56.52
N LEU A 402 -38.87 -67.19 -57.09
CA LEU A 402 -39.24 -66.65 -58.40
C LEU A 402 -39.07 -67.71 -59.51
N ALA A 403 -37.96 -68.45 -59.49
CA ALA A 403 -37.68 -69.52 -60.44
C ALA A 403 -38.74 -70.64 -60.36
N LYS A 404 -39.12 -71.05 -59.14
CA LYS A 404 -40.23 -72.00 -58.93
C LYS A 404 -41.59 -71.45 -59.38
N GLY A 405 -41.81 -70.14 -59.29
CA GLY A 405 -43.03 -69.48 -59.74
C GLY A 405 -43.14 -69.33 -61.26
N LEU A 406 -42.02 -69.44 -61.99
CA LEU A 406 -41.95 -69.40 -63.46
C LEU A 406 -42.03 -70.80 -64.11
N ASP A 407 -41.83 -71.85 -63.32
CA ASP A 407 -41.97 -73.26 -63.74
C ASP A 407 -43.36 -73.58 -64.36
N PRO A 408 -44.48 -73.04 -63.83
CA PRO A 408 -45.81 -73.22 -64.44
C PRO A 408 -46.02 -72.44 -65.75
N LEU A 409 -45.12 -71.53 -66.12
CA LEU A 409 -45.23 -70.62 -67.28
C LEU A 409 -44.46 -71.11 -68.52
N GLY A 410 -43.88 -72.32 -68.48
CA GLY A 410 -43.32 -72.99 -69.67
C GLY A 410 -41.86 -72.67 -69.98
N ALA A 411 -41.08 -72.18 -69.01
CA ALA A 411 -39.63 -72.01 -69.15
C ALA A 411 -38.88 -73.29 -68.75
N SER A 412 -38.17 -73.94 -69.69
CA SER A 412 -37.51 -75.25 -69.53
C SER A 412 -36.23 -75.26 -68.68
N VAL A 413 -36.14 -74.45 -67.63
CA VAL A 413 -34.93 -74.34 -66.81
C VAL A 413 -35.18 -74.85 -65.39
N ASP A 414 -34.50 -75.93 -65.01
CA ASP A 414 -34.62 -76.51 -63.68
C ASP A 414 -34.21 -75.46 -62.60
N PRO A 415 -35.14 -75.12 -61.69
CA PRO A 415 -34.93 -74.13 -60.64
C PRO A 415 -33.69 -74.38 -59.76
N ALA A 416 -33.22 -75.62 -59.65
CA ALA A 416 -32.02 -75.96 -58.88
C ALA A 416 -30.74 -75.34 -59.47
N TYR A 417 -30.57 -75.38 -60.79
CA TYR A 417 -29.39 -74.81 -61.46
C TYR A 417 -29.40 -73.27 -61.43
N VAL A 418 -30.58 -72.66 -61.58
CA VAL A 418 -30.75 -71.20 -61.45
C VAL A 418 -30.36 -70.74 -60.05
N THR A 419 -30.83 -71.45 -59.03
CA THR A 419 -30.52 -71.13 -57.63
C THR A 419 -29.03 -71.30 -57.36
N ALA A 420 -28.42 -72.41 -57.78
CA ALA A 420 -26.99 -72.68 -57.58
C ALA A 420 -26.07 -71.65 -58.27
N PHE A 421 -26.40 -71.23 -59.49
CA PHE A 421 -25.63 -70.21 -60.21
C PHE A 421 -25.84 -68.80 -59.63
N SER A 422 -27.01 -68.52 -59.05
CA SER A 422 -27.30 -67.22 -58.43
C SER A 422 -26.47 -66.96 -57.17
N VAL A 423 -26.06 -67.99 -56.41
CA VAL A 423 -25.30 -67.85 -55.17
C VAL A 423 -24.01 -67.04 -55.33
N PRO A 424 -23.04 -67.44 -56.19
CA PRO A 424 -21.79 -66.68 -56.34
C PRO A 424 -22.03 -65.28 -56.91
N VAL A 425 -23.00 -65.12 -57.81
CA VAL A 425 -23.34 -63.83 -58.42
C VAL A 425 -23.91 -62.86 -57.39
N VAL A 426 -24.85 -63.31 -56.56
CA VAL A 426 -25.51 -62.51 -55.52
C VAL A 426 -24.52 -62.13 -54.42
N VAL A 427 -23.70 -63.08 -53.95
CA VAL A 427 -22.69 -62.81 -52.92
C VAL A 427 -21.67 -61.79 -53.43
N LEU A 428 -21.16 -61.95 -54.65
CA LEU A 428 -20.21 -61.00 -55.24
C LEU A 428 -20.86 -59.64 -55.50
N ALA A 429 -22.11 -59.59 -55.96
CA ALA A 429 -22.83 -58.34 -56.19
C ALA A 429 -23.06 -57.57 -54.88
N ILE A 430 -23.54 -58.24 -53.82
CA ILE A 430 -23.76 -57.62 -52.51
C ILE A 430 -22.42 -57.19 -51.89
N ALA A 431 -21.40 -58.04 -51.96
CA ALA A 431 -20.06 -57.68 -51.50
C ALA A 431 -19.49 -56.46 -52.25
N ALA A 432 -19.68 -56.38 -53.57
CA ALA A 432 -19.25 -55.26 -54.39
C ALA A 432 -20.02 -53.97 -54.08
N ILE A 433 -21.34 -54.05 -53.85
CA ILE A 433 -22.18 -52.91 -53.44
C ILE A 433 -21.71 -52.39 -52.08
N VAL A 434 -21.56 -53.27 -51.09
CA VAL A 434 -21.08 -52.89 -49.75
C VAL A 434 -19.66 -52.33 -49.81
N TRP A 435 -18.78 -52.93 -50.61
CA TRP A 435 -17.42 -52.41 -50.81
C TRP A 435 -17.42 -51.01 -51.46
N ARG A 436 -18.30 -50.77 -52.43
CA ARG A 436 -18.47 -49.46 -53.08
C ARG A 436 -18.98 -48.40 -52.11
N ILE A 437 -19.97 -48.74 -51.28
CA ILE A 437 -20.50 -47.85 -50.22
C ILE A 437 -19.41 -47.54 -49.18
N ARG A 438 -18.61 -48.54 -48.78
CA ARG A 438 -17.47 -48.36 -47.85
C ARG A 438 -16.38 -47.46 -48.42
N LYS A 439 -16.12 -47.52 -49.73
CA LYS A 439 -15.15 -46.65 -50.39
C LYS A 439 -15.66 -45.20 -50.46
N GLY A 440 -16.97 -44.99 -50.55
CA GLY A 440 -17.59 -43.66 -50.55
C GLY A 440 -17.63 -42.95 -49.18
N HIS A 441 -17.62 -43.70 -48.06
CA HIS A 441 -17.62 -43.15 -46.70
C HIS A 441 -16.23 -43.03 -46.05
N ARG A 442 -15.16 -43.37 -46.79
CA ARG A 442 -13.78 -43.37 -46.27
C ARG A 442 -13.05 -42.03 -46.38
N ASP A 443 -13.67 -41.01 -46.98
CA ASP A 443 -13.19 -39.63 -46.92
C ASP A 443 -14.21 -38.77 -46.17
N PRO A 444 -13.79 -38.28 -45.01
CA PRO A 444 -13.88 -36.86 -44.74
C PRO A 444 -12.46 -36.29 -44.57
N SER A 445 -12.29 -35.12 -45.19
CA SER A 445 -11.22 -34.13 -44.95
C SER A 445 -10.70 -34.06 -43.52
#